data_AF-A0A553R9L3-F1
#
_entry.id   AF-A0A553R9L3-F1
#
_cell.length_a   1.000
_cell.length_b   1.000
_cell.length_c   1.000
_cell.angle_alpha   90.00
_cell.angle_beta   90.00
_cell.angle_gamma   90.00
#
_symmetry.space_group_name_H-M   'P 1'
#
loop_
_entity.id
_entity.type
_entity.pdbx_description
1 polymer ?
#
loop_
_entity_poly.entity_id
_entity_poly.type
_entity_poly.pdbx_seq_one_letter_code
_entity_poly.pdbx_strand_id
1 'polypeptide(L)'
;MDDSALDDLILKLKDIEAVKFGTFKLKSGLTSPIYFDLRVIVSHPALLNQVAEFLHKRAEDAGAQFDCVCGVPYTALPLATIICSRKLYPMLLRRKEAKDYGMYLYIS
;
A
#
# COMPACT_ATOMS: atom_id res chain seq x y z
N MET A 1 -6.53 -8.92 16.34
CA MET A 1 -6.17 -7.50 16.14
C MET A 1 -6.93 -6.71 17.17
N ASP A 2 -6.30 -5.78 17.88
CA ASP A 2 -7.03 -4.92 18.82
C ASP A 2 -7.86 -3.91 18.00
N ASP A 3 -9.18 -3.96 18.13
CA ASP A 3 -10.10 -3.09 17.38
C ASP A 3 -9.80 -1.61 17.68
N SER A 4 -9.29 -1.29 18.87
CA SER A 4 -8.91 0.07 19.25
C SER A 4 -7.78 0.65 18.38
N ALA A 5 -6.80 -0.17 18.01
CA ALA A 5 -5.67 0.28 17.17
C ALA A 5 -6.08 0.50 15.71
N LEU A 6 -7.08 -0.27 15.23
CA LEU A 6 -7.62 -0.09 13.90
C LEU A 6 -8.48 1.18 13.81
N ASP A 7 -9.28 1.47 14.84
CA ASP A 7 -10.08 2.68 14.91
C ASP A 7 -9.20 3.94 14.93
N ASP A 8 -8.13 3.96 15.72
CA ASP A 8 -7.15 5.05 15.73
C ASP A 8 -6.50 5.27 14.35
N LEU A 9 -6.16 4.18 13.65
CA LEU A 9 -5.61 4.28 12.29
C LEU A 9 -6.62 4.90 11.31
N ILE A 10 -7.89 4.51 11.40
CA ILE A 10 -8.97 5.04 10.55
C ILE A 10 -9.14 6.55 10.77
N LEU A 11 -9.15 6.99 12.03
CA LEU A 11 -9.25 8.41 12.37
C LEU A 11 -8.06 9.21 11.81
N LYS A 12 -6.83 8.73 12.00
CA LYS A 12 -5.63 9.36 11.45
C LYS A 12 -5.65 9.45 9.92
N LEU A 13 -6.14 8.42 9.24
CA LEU A 13 -6.28 8.42 7.78
C LEU A 13 -7.33 9.42 7.31
N LYS A 14 -8.42 9.59 8.07
CA LYS A 14 -9.44 10.60 7.79
C LYS A 14 -8.88 12.02 7.96
N ASP A 15 -8.11 12.27 9.02
CA ASP A 15 -7.55 13.59 9.34
C ASP A 15 -6.61 14.12 8.24
N ILE A 16 -5.90 13.22 7.55
CA ILE A 16 -5.03 13.58 6.43
C ILE A 16 -5.72 13.51 5.06
N GLU A 17 -7.04 13.39 5.03
CA GLU A 17 -7.86 13.25 3.82
C GLU A 17 -7.49 12.04 2.94
N ALA A 18 -6.93 10.98 3.53
CA ALA A 18 -6.70 9.72 2.83
C ALA A 18 -8.00 8.94 2.59
N VAL A 19 -9.04 9.19 3.39
CA VAL A 19 -10.41 8.69 3.21
C VAL A 19 -11.32 9.87 2.89
N LYS A 20 -11.89 9.88 1.67
CA LYS A 20 -12.75 10.96 1.19
C LYS A 20 -14.18 10.48 1.02
N PHE A 21 -15.13 11.27 1.49
CA PHE A 21 -16.56 11.04 1.31
C PHE A 21 -17.10 12.02 0.27
N GLY A 22 -17.97 11.54 -0.63
CA GLY A 22 -18.43 12.34 -1.76
C GLY A 22 -18.98 11.46 -2.86
N THR A 23 -19.03 11.94 -4.10
CA THR A 23 -19.43 11.13 -5.26
C THR A 23 -18.24 10.94 -6.17
N PHE A 24 -17.69 9.72 -6.22
CA PHE A 24 -16.48 9.42 -6.98
C PHE A 24 -16.75 8.36 -8.05
N LYS A 25 -16.29 8.61 -9.27
CA LYS A 25 -16.29 7.60 -10.33
C LYS A 25 -15.00 6.78 -10.26
N LEU A 26 -15.14 5.49 -9.96
CA LEU A 26 -14.02 4.55 -9.88
C LEU A 26 -13.54 4.16 -11.28
N LYS A 27 -12.34 3.57 -11.36
CA LYS A 27 -11.80 3.03 -12.62
C LYS A 27 -12.67 1.94 -13.26
N SER A 28 -13.48 1.25 -12.46
CA SER A 28 -14.47 0.28 -12.94
C SER A 28 -15.68 0.94 -13.62
N GLY A 29 -15.82 2.27 -13.56
CA GLY A 29 -16.98 3.01 -14.03
C GLY A 29 -18.09 3.16 -12.97
N LEU A 30 -17.98 2.46 -11.85
CA LEU A 30 -18.93 2.53 -10.73
C LEU A 30 -18.81 3.85 -9.97
N THR A 31 -19.93 4.37 -9.49
CA THR A 31 -19.97 5.48 -8.55
C THR A 31 -19.87 4.96 -7.12
N SER A 32 -18.94 5.49 -6.35
CA SER A 32 -18.75 5.15 -4.94
C SER A 32 -18.92 6.39 -4.06
N PRO A 33 -19.59 6.25 -2.89
CA PRO A 33 -19.69 7.33 -1.91
C PRO A 33 -18.35 7.62 -1.19
N ILE A 34 -17.36 6.73 -1.37
CA ILE A 34 -16.08 6.73 -0.66
C ILE A 34 -14.95 6.57 -1.68
N TYR A 35 -13.86 7.33 -1.48
CA TYR A 35 -12.62 7.20 -2.23
C TYR A 35 -11.41 7.18 -1.29
N PHE A 36 -10.50 6.26 -1.55
CA PHE A 36 -9.25 6.13 -0.79
C PHE A 36 -8.09 6.70 -1.59
N ASP A 37 -7.50 7.80 -1.11
CA ASP A 37 -6.31 8.40 -1.69
C ASP A 37 -5.09 8.16 -0.81
N LEU A 38 -4.58 6.93 -0.80
CA LEU A 38 -3.43 6.59 0.05
C LEU A 38 -2.11 7.23 -0.40
N ARG A 39 -2.08 8.06 -1.46
CA ARG A 39 -0.86 8.77 -1.86
C ARG A 39 -0.45 9.80 -0.82
N VAL A 40 -1.39 10.39 -0.07
CA VAL A 40 -1.09 11.40 0.96
C VAL A 40 -0.33 10.84 2.16
N ILE A 41 -0.38 9.52 2.39
CA ILE A 41 0.27 8.92 3.56
C ILE A 41 1.80 8.97 3.46
N VAL A 42 2.36 9.11 2.25
CA VAL A 42 3.82 9.17 2.04
C VAL A 42 4.44 10.42 2.67
N SER A 43 3.66 11.49 2.83
CA SER A 43 4.06 12.72 3.53
C SER A 43 3.92 12.61 5.05
N HIS A 44 3.45 11.47 5.58
CA HIS A 44 3.22 11.20 6.99
C HIS A 44 3.94 9.91 7.40
N PRO A 45 5.28 9.94 7.61
CA PRO A 45 6.08 8.72 7.77
C PRO A 45 5.66 7.80 8.91
N ALA A 46 5.21 8.36 10.04
CA ALA A 46 4.68 7.57 11.16
C ALA A 46 3.45 6.76 10.75
N LEU A 47 2.51 7.40 10.04
CA LEU A 47 1.29 6.76 9.56
C LEU A 47 1.59 5.73 8.45
N LEU A 48 2.47 6.07 7.51
CA LEU A 48 2.95 5.14 6.48
C LEU A 48 3.54 3.86 7.11
N ASN A 49 4.36 4.02 8.15
CA ASN A 49 4.94 2.92 8.90
C ASN A 49 3.88 2.08 9.64
N GLN A 50 2.85 2.72 10.20
CA GLN A 50 1.74 2.01 10.84
C GLN A 50 0.93 1.20 9.82
N VAL A 51 0.58 1.80 8.67
CA VAL A 51 -0.15 1.10 7.59
C VAL A 51 0.66 -0.10 7.08
N ALA A 52 1.97 0.06 6.88
CA ALA A 52 2.86 -1.02 6.48
C ALA A 52 2.87 -2.20 7.48
N GLU A 53 2.94 -1.91 8.78
CA GLU A 53 2.89 -2.95 9.83
C GLU A 53 1.53 -3.65 9.86
N PHE A 54 0.44 -2.89 9.75
CA PHE A 54 -0.92 -3.44 9.69
C PHE A 54 -1.08 -4.38 8.49
N LEU A 55 -0.58 -4.01 7.31
CA LEU A 55 -0.63 -4.85 6.12
C LEU A 55 0.17 -6.14 6.29
N HIS A 56 1.38 -6.07 6.83
CA HIS A 56 2.20 -7.26 7.09
C HIS A 56 1.54 -8.18 8.10
N LYS A 57 1.06 -7.64 9.22
CA LYS A 57 0.33 -8.41 10.24
C LYS A 57 -0.90 -9.10 9.68
N ARG A 58 -1.67 -8.44 8.79
CA ARG A 58 -2.81 -9.08 8.14
C ARG A 58 -2.41 -10.26 7.26
N ALA A 59 -1.25 -10.20 6.60
CA ALA A 59 -0.73 -11.33 5.85
C ALA A 59 -0.32 -12.49 6.79
N GLU A 60 0.32 -12.19 7.93
CA GLU A 60 0.66 -13.18 8.95
C GLU A 60 -0.59 -13.84 9.56
N ASP A 61 -1.58 -13.04 9.96
CA ASP A 61 -2.86 -13.50 10.52
C ASP A 61 -3.62 -14.40 9.52
N ALA A 62 -3.46 -14.15 8.22
CA ALA A 62 -4.03 -14.98 7.16
C ALA A 62 -3.23 -16.26 6.86
N GLY A 63 -2.07 -16.46 7.51
CA GLY A 63 -1.17 -17.59 7.26
C GLY A 63 -0.54 -17.56 5.87
N ALA A 64 -0.37 -16.38 5.27
CA ALA A 64 0.16 -16.25 3.92
C ALA A 64 1.64 -16.65 3.87
N GLN A 65 1.98 -17.57 2.97
CA GLN A 65 3.36 -17.94 2.65
C GLN A 65 3.75 -17.33 1.30
N PHE A 66 4.93 -16.71 1.24
CA PHE A 66 5.44 -16.04 0.05
C PHE A 66 6.96 -15.93 0.09
N ASP A 67 7.60 -15.96 -1.08
CA ASP A 67 9.07 -15.82 -1.19
C ASP A 67 9.51 -14.36 -1.41
N CYS A 68 8.61 -13.51 -1.90
CA CYS A 68 8.88 -12.12 -2.18
C CYS A 68 7.61 -11.27 -2.10
N VAL A 69 7.79 -9.95 -2.01
CA VAL A 69 6.68 -8.97 -1.99
C VAL A 69 6.78 -8.05 -3.20
N CYS A 70 5.65 -7.80 -3.87
CA CYS A 70 5.56 -6.87 -4.99
C CYS A 70 4.51 -5.79 -4.70
N GLY A 71 4.95 -4.52 -4.67
CA GLY A 71 4.04 -3.38 -4.58
C GLY A 71 3.38 -3.07 -5.93
N VAL A 72 2.05 -2.95 -5.96
CA VAL A 72 1.34 -2.50 -7.16
C VAL A 72 1.62 -1.00 -7.41
N PRO A 73 2.12 -0.61 -8.60
CA PRO A 73 2.43 0.79 -8.87
C PRO A 73 1.20 1.72 -8.80
N TYR A 74 1.29 2.93 -8.23
CA TYR A 74 2.46 3.56 -7.59
C TYR A 74 2.36 3.59 -6.06
N THR A 75 1.14 3.67 -5.53
CA THR A 75 0.88 3.94 -4.12
C THR A 75 1.35 2.83 -3.18
N ALA A 76 1.36 1.57 -3.63
CA ALA A 76 1.80 0.45 -2.80
C ALA A 76 3.32 0.26 -2.77
N LEU A 77 4.08 0.97 -3.62
CA LEU A 77 5.55 0.89 -3.65
C LEU A 77 6.19 1.26 -2.30
N PRO A 78 5.93 2.44 -1.70
CA PRO A 78 6.53 2.81 -0.42
C PRO A 78 6.15 1.83 0.71
N LEU A 79 4.90 1.33 0.71
CA LEU A 79 4.44 0.35 1.69
C LEU A 79 5.22 -0.97 1.57
N ALA A 80 5.33 -1.51 0.35
CA ALA A 80 6.09 -2.72 0.08
C ALA A 80 7.57 -2.55 0.45
N THR A 81 8.17 -1.40 0.13
CA THR A 81 9.56 -1.09 0.50
C THR A 81 9.76 -1.12 2.01
N ILE A 82 8.85 -0.53 2.79
CA ILE A 82 8.95 -0.52 4.26
C ILE A 82 8.80 -1.92 4.84
N ILE A 83 7.81 -2.69 4.36
CA ILE A 83 7.60 -4.08 4.80
C ILE A 83 8.86 -4.91 4.53
N CYS A 84 9.37 -4.87 3.29
CA CYS A 84 10.55 -5.64 2.89
C CYS A 84 11.79 -5.21 3.66
N SER A 85 12.01 -3.91 3.82
CA SER A 85 13.18 -3.39 4.53
C SER A 85 13.18 -3.78 6.02
N ARG A 86 12.00 -3.85 6.65
CA ARG A 86 11.88 -4.20 8.08
C ARG A 86 11.94 -5.70 8.33
N LYS A 87 11.29 -6.48 7.47
CA LYS A 87 11.15 -7.94 7.63
C LYS A 87 12.18 -8.73 6.82
N LEU A 88 13.07 -8.03 6.11
CA LEU A 88 14.15 -8.59 5.29
C LEU A 88 13.66 -9.52 4.17
N TYR A 89 12.52 -9.18 3.55
CA TYR A 89 12.00 -9.91 2.40
C TYR A 89 12.58 -9.39 1.09
N PRO A 90 12.81 -10.26 0.09
CA PRO A 90 13.04 -9.84 -1.28
C PRO A 90 11.86 -9.02 -1.82
N MET A 91 12.14 -7.89 -2.47
CA MET A 91 11.14 -7.03 -3.09
C MET A 91 11.23 -7.10 -4.63
N LEU A 92 10.11 -7.35 -5.28
CA LEU A 92 9.98 -7.19 -6.73
C LEU A 92 9.40 -5.81 -7.05
N LEU A 93 10.03 -5.10 -7.98
CA LEU A 93 9.57 -3.81 -8.47
C LEU A 93 9.02 -3.94 -9.89
N ARG A 94 7.69 -4.05 -10.00
CA ARG A 94 7.03 -4.03 -11.31
C ARG A 94 6.91 -2.60 -11.83
N ARG A 95 7.33 -2.36 -13.07
CA ARG A 95 7.09 -1.09 -13.77
C ARG A 95 5.72 -1.09 -14.43
N LYS A 96 5.06 0.07 -14.42
CA LYS A 96 3.76 0.25 -15.09
C LYS A 96 3.90 0.42 -16.61
N GLU A 97 4.99 1.05 -17.04
CA GLU A 97 5.31 1.29 -18.44
C GLU A 97 6.56 0.50 -18.83
N ALA A 98 6.54 -0.06 -20.04
CA ALA A 98 7.72 -0.66 -20.63
C ALA A 98 8.71 0.46 -20.99
N LYS A 99 10.01 0.19 -20.86
CA LYS A 99 11.03 1.10 -21.34
C LYS A 99 11.04 1.11 -22.87
N ASP A 100 11.21 2.28 -23.46
CA ASP A 100 11.61 2.44 -24.87
C ASP A 100 13.14 2.31 -25.04
N TYR A 101 13.92 2.25 -23.94
CA TYR A 101 15.39 2.18 -23.97
C TYR A 101 16.02 1.62 -22.67
N GLY A 102 17.14 0.89 -22.83
CA GLY A 102 17.94 0.28 -21.76
C GLY A 102 17.68 -1.22 -21.53
N MET A 103 18.46 -1.85 -20.65
CA MET A 103 18.42 -3.30 -20.41
C MET A 103 17.10 -3.74 -19.76
N TYR A 104 16.35 -4.60 -20.46
CA TYR A 104 15.26 -5.38 -19.87
C TYR A 104 15.89 -6.37 -18.91
N LEU A 105 15.70 -6.17 -17.61
CA LEU A 105 16.18 -7.12 -16.62
C LEU A 105 15.29 -8.36 -16.71
N TYR A 106 15.73 -9.37 -17.46
CA TYR A 106 15.26 -10.75 -17.29
C TYR A 106 15.66 -11.15 -15.87
N ILE A 107 14.68 -11.34 -15.01
CA ILE A 107 14.88 -11.93 -13.69
C ILE A 107 15.03 -13.42 -13.96
N SER A 108 16.27 -13.92 -13.92
CA SER A 108 16.61 -15.35 -13.85
C SER A 108 16.38 -15.88 -12.43
#